data_AF-A0A522Q2Z9-F1
#
_entry.id   AF-A0A522Q2Z9-F1
#
_cell.length_a   1.000
_cell.length_b   1.000
_cell.length_c   1.000
_cell.angle_alpha   90.00
_cell.angle_beta   90.00
_cell.angle_gamma   90.00
#
_symmetry.space_group_name_H-M   'P 1'
#
loop_
_entity.id
_entity.type
_entity.pdbx_description
1 polymer ?
#
loop_
_entity_poly.entity_id
_entity_poly.type
_entity_poly.pdbx_seq_one_letter_code
_entity_poly.pdbx_strand_id
1 'polypeptide(L)'
;MRVCILDFGSVWRRRRANGSDDPRRFARVAYYNTTGVMVNGKLRTRPRIQGHVRFNGVGGFNPNYPSQMIGRVFDCEEPCVWRGQNKILFKTLLPSGAQPERYLVATRAAGVGRLRVGEAGWSSGDVWVIAVSDSQGEQEALLLMAAHGWIRTSVGTYRLVPLERRPRRARLELTSGEVRQP
;
A
#
# COMPACT_ATOMS: atom_id res chain seq x y z
N MET A 1 9.54 -7.61 9.31
CA MET A 1 8.77 -6.37 9.61
C MET A 1 7.29 -6.68 9.76
N ARG A 2 6.60 -6.05 10.71
CA ARG A 2 5.14 -6.22 10.93
C ARG A 2 4.32 -5.13 10.25
N VAL A 3 3.48 -5.48 9.27
CA VAL A 3 2.68 -4.52 8.49
C VAL A 3 1.19 -4.72 8.73
N CYS A 4 0.51 -3.68 9.23
CA CYS A 4 -0.96 -3.63 9.25
C CYS A 4 -1.51 -3.16 7.91
N ILE A 5 -2.58 -3.77 7.43
CA ILE A 5 -3.25 -3.36 6.19
C ILE A 5 -4.31 -2.31 6.53
N LEU A 6 -4.20 -1.10 5.98
CA LEU A 6 -5.27 -0.09 6.05
C LEU A 6 -6.10 -0.07 4.79
N ASP A 7 -5.45 -0.17 3.62
CA ASP A 7 -6.12 -0.26 2.33
C ASP A 7 -5.21 -0.96 1.31
N PHE A 8 -5.78 -1.29 0.15
CA PHE A 8 -5.09 -1.87 -0.99
C PHE A 8 -5.15 -0.93 -2.20
N GLY A 9 -4.20 -1.08 -3.11
CA GLY A 9 -4.30 -0.46 -4.43
C GLY A 9 -5.46 -1.04 -5.24
N SER A 10 -5.87 -0.35 -6.29
CA SER A 10 -7.06 -0.73 -7.05
C SER A 10 -6.88 -1.97 -7.94
N VAL A 11 -5.63 -2.41 -8.20
CA VAL A 11 -5.35 -3.47 -9.17
C VAL A 11 -4.85 -4.73 -8.50
N TRP A 12 -5.60 -5.82 -8.65
CA TRP A 12 -5.19 -7.16 -8.26
C TRP A 12 -4.79 -8.01 -9.47
N ARG A 13 -3.73 -8.81 -9.32
CA ARG A 13 -3.32 -9.81 -10.30
C ARG A 13 -3.07 -11.14 -9.62
N ARG A 14 -3.43 -12.23 -10.28
CA ARG A 14 -3.18 -13.60 -9.82
C ARG A 14 -2.20 -14.28 -10.77
N ARG A 15 -1.16 -14.91 -10.22
CA ARG A 15 -0.27 -15.79 -10.99
C ARG A 15 -0.31 -17.19 -10.39
N ARG A 16 -0.62 -18.18 -11.22
CA ARG A 16 -0.42 -19.59 -10.88
C ARG A 16 1.02 -19.96 -11.28
N ALA A 17 1.71 -20.74 -10.47
CA ALA A 17 2.95 -21.36 -10.90
C ALA A 17 2.64 -22.37 -12.02
N ASN A 18 3.39 -22.34 -13.12
CA ASN A 18 3.24 -23.32 -14.19
C ASN A 18 3.87 -24.64 -13.74
N GLY A 19 3.10 -25.73 -13.83
CA GLY A 19 3.48 -27.10 -13.49
C GLY A 19 2.21 -27.92 -13.27
N SER A 20 1.79 -28.70 -14.27
CA SER A 20 0.55 -29.47 -14.26
C SER A 20 0.53 -30.60 -13.22
N ASP A 21 1.70 -31.07 -12.80
CA ASP A 21 1.87 -32.31 -12.01
C ASP A 21 2.17 -32.11 -10.51
N ASP A 22 2.15 -30.87 -9.98
CA ASP A 22 2.36 -30.67 -8.53
C ASP A 22 1.04 -30.74 -7.75
N PRO A 23 0.83 -31.73 -6.86
CA PRO A 23 -0.35 -31.80 -5.99
C PRO A 23 -0.48 -30.59 -5.04
N ARG A 24 0.57 -29.79 -4.85
CA ARG A 24 0.56 -28.53 -4.06
C ARG A 24 0.28 -27.28 -4.90
N ARG A 25 -0.17 -27.41 -6.16
CA ARG A 25 -0.42 -26.27 -7.08
C ARG A 25 -1.30 -25.15 -6.51
N PHE A 26 -2.25 -25.47 -5.63
CA PHE A 26 -3.13 -24.49 -4.99
C PHE A 26 -2.42 -23.69 -3.88
N ALA A 27 -1.40 -24.26 -3.25
CA ALA A 27 -0.55 -23.59 -2.26
C ALA A 27 0.44 -22.58 -2.90
N ARG A 28 0.68 -22.70 -4.22
CA ARG A 28 1.65 -21.86 -4.96
C ARG A 28 1.01 -20.69 -5.73
N VAL A 29 -0.24 -20.34 -5.45
CA VAL A 29 -0.85 -19.15 -6.07
C VAL A 29 -0.29 -17.90 -5.41
N ALA A 30 0.26 -16.99 -6.24
CA ALA A 30 0.71 -15.68 -5.81
C ALA A 30 -0.31 -14.61 -6.22
N TYR A 31 -0.63 -13.74 -5.28
CA TYR A 31 -1.52 -12.60 -5.46
C TYR A 31 -0.70 -11.33 -5.37
N TYR A 32 -0.91 -10.42 -6.31
CA TYR A 32 -0.20 -9.17 -6.41
C TYR A 32 -1.20 -8.03 -6.33
N ASN A 33 -0.91 -7.03 -5.51
CA ASN A 33 -1.69 -5.80 -5.45
C ASN A 33 -0.81 -4.59 -5.77
N THR A 34 -1.34 -3.72 -6.63
CA THR A 34 -0.70 -2.51 -7.12
C THR A 34 -1.76 -1.46 -7.41
N THR A 35 -1.33 -0.29 -7.85
CA THR A 35 -2.20 0.84 -8.12
C THR A 35 -2.79 0.84 -9.53
N GLY A 36 -3.90 1.54 -9.70
CA GLY A 36 -4.47 1.95 -10.98
C GLY A 36 -5.35 3.17 -10.80
N VAL A 37 -5.66 3.85 -11.90
CA VAL A 37 -6.53 5.02 -11.94
C VAL A 37 -7.70 4.78 -12.88
N MET A 38 -8.85 5.39 -12.57
CA MET A 38 -10.02 5.35 -13.44
C MET A 38 -9.84 6.37 -14.56
N VAL A 39 -9.88 5.91 -15.81
CA VAL A 39 -9.77 6.75 -17.01
C VAL A 39 -10.96 6.44 -17.90
N ASN A 40 -11.85 7.41 -18.10
CA ASN A 40 -13.09 7.25 -18.88
C ASN A 40 -13.90 6.02 -18.42
N GLY A 41 -14.09 5.88 -17.11
CA GLY A 41 -14.84 4.75 -16.52
C GLY A 41 -14.13 3.40 -16.55
N LYS A 42 -12.87 3.32 -17.00
CA LYS A 42 -12.09 2.08 -17.05
C LYS A 42 -10.86 2.15 -16.16
N LEU A 43 -10.66 1.13 -15.33
CA LEU A 43 -9.45 1.01 -14.51
C LEU A 43 -8.22 0.76 -15.41
N ARG A 44 -7.20 1.61 -15.29
CA ARG A 44 -5.94 1.53 -16.04
C ARG A 44 -4.76 1.63 -15.08
N THR A 45 -3.72 0.84 -15.31
CA THR A 45 -2.56 0.80 -14.40
C THR A 45 -1.60 1.98 -14.53
N ARG A 46 -1.58 2.70 -15.67
CA ARG A 46 -0.77 3.90 -15.98
C ARG A 46 0.37 4.22 -14.98
N PRO A 47 1.40 3.35 -14.88
CA PRO A 47 2.32 3.42 -13.76
C PRO A 47 3.30 4.57 -13.98
N ARG A 48 3.43 5.44 -12.97
CA ARG A 48 4.53 6.39 -12.83
C ARG A 48 5.67 5.79 -12.01
N ILE A 49 5.34 5.02 -10.97
CA ILE A 49 6.28 4.20 -10.20
C ILE A 49 5.76 2.77 -10.18
N GLN A 50 6.59 1.84 -10.63
CA GLN A 50 6.23 0.43 -10.72
C GLN A 50 6.54 -0.31 -9.41
N GLY A 51 5.56 -1.05 -8.91
CA GLY A 51 5.78 -1.96 -7.81
C GLY A 51 4.51 -2.67 -7.38
N HIS A 52 4.63 -3.55 -6.38
CA HIS A 52 3.52 -4.34 -5.87
C HIS A 52 3.82 -4.93 -4.50
N VAL A 53 2.75 -5.17 -3.75
CA VAL A 53 2.76 -6.12 -2.65
C VAL A 53 2.45 -7.51 -3.20
N ARG A 54 3.11 -8.54 -2.66
CA ARG A 54 2.84 -9.94 -2.98
C ARG A 54 2.36 -10.68 -1.75
N PHE A 55 1.28 -11.44 -1.91
CA PHE A 55 0.81 -12.44 -0.94
C PHE A 55 0.95 -13.84 -1.54
N ASN A 56 1.32 -14.81 -0.71
CA ASN A 56 1.26 -16.23 -1.06
C ASN A 56 -0.02 -16.85 -0.47
N GLY A 57 -0.63 -17.81 -1.18
CA GLY A 57 -1.88 -18.44 -0.74
C GLY A 57 -1.80 -19.15 0.63
N VAL A 58 -0.62 -19.60 1.04
CA VAL A 58 -0.40 -20.25 2.36
C VAL A 58 -0.23 -19.25 3.51
N GLY A 59 -0.08 -17.95 3.22
CA GLY A 59 0.24 -16.92 4.21
C GLY A 59 -0.96 -16.42 5.01
N GLY A 60 -2.12 -17.06 4.93
CA GLY A 60 -3.37 -16.60 5.57
C GLY A 60 -4.09 -15.44 4.86
N PHE A 61 -3.58 -14.98 3.72
CA PHE A 61 -4.28 -14.01 2.87
C PHE A 61 -5.45 -14.69 2.15
N ASN A 62 -6.66 -14.16 2.30
CA ASN A 62 -7.83 -14.63 1.56
C ASN A 62 -8.11 -13.74 0.33
N PRO A 63 -7.81 -14.21 -0.89
CA PRO A 63 -7.97 -13.42 -2.11
C PRO A 63 -9.42 -13.18 -2.52
N ASN A 64 -10.37 -13.98 -2.02
CA ASN A 64 -11.80 -13.83 -2.32
C ASN A 64 -12.43 -12.72 -1.48
N TYR A 65 -11.81 -12.39 -0.34
CA TYR A 65 -12.28 -11.34 0.56
C TYR A 65 -11.12 -10.45 1.02
N PRO A 66 -10.45 -9.71 0.12
CA PRO A 66 -9.32 -8.85 0.50
C PRO A 66 -9.71 -7.82 1.57
N SER A 67 -10.94 -7.31 1.55
CA SER A 67 -11.45 -6.37 2.56
C SER A 67 -11.42 -6.90 3.99
N GLN A 68 -11.55 -8.22 4.19
CA GLN A 68 -11.42 -8.84 5.52
C GLN A 68 -9.99 -8.79 6.08
N MET A 69 -9.00 -8.45 5.23
CA MET A 69 -7.62 -8.30 5.63
C MET A 69 -7.32 -6.89 6.18
N ILE A 70 -8.22 -5.93 6.04
CA ILE A 70 -8.08 -4.59 6.65
C ILE A 70 -8.04 -4.74 8.18
N GLY A 71 -7.07 -4.07 8.81
CA GLY A 71 -6.79 -4.15 10.24
C GLY A 71 -6.07 -5.44 10.67
N ARG A 72 -5.69 -6.31 9.73
CA ARG A 72 -4.86 -7.48 9.99
C ARG A 72 -3.38 -7.13 9.82
N VAL A 73 -2.53 -7.81 10.59
CA VAL A 73 -1.09 -7.61 10.60
C VAL A 73 -0.40 -8.83 10.01
N PHE A 74 0.52 -8.61 9.09
CA PHE A 74 1.34 -9.66 8.47
C PHE A 74 2.80 -9.49 8.88
N ASP A 75 3.51 -10.61 9.02
CA ASP A 75 4.96 -10.62 8.91
C ASP A 75 5.34 -10.47 7.43
N CYS A 76 6.26 -9.54 7.16
CA CYS A 76 6.69 -9.14 5.84
C CYS A 76 8.21 -9.09 5.76
N GLU A 77 8.72 -9.35 4.56
CA GLU A 77 10.10 -8.97 4.19
C GLU A 77 10.25 -7.45 4.14
N GLU A 78 11.49 -6.97 4.28
CA GLU A 78 11.80 -5.56 4.04
C GLU A 78 11.49 -5.18 2.58
N PRO A 79 11.03 -3.95 2.32
CA PRO A 79 10.80 -3.50 0.96
C PRO A 79 12.12 -3.45 0.19
N CYS A 80 12.09 -3.87 -1.07
CA CYS A 80 13.28 -3.88 -1.91
C CYS A 80 12.96 -3.42 -3.34
N VAL A 81 14.00 -3.00 -4.07
CA VAL A 81 13.91 -2.74 -5.51
C VAL A 81 14.46 -3.96 -6.24
N TRP A 82 13.63 -4.60 -7.06
CA TRP A 82 14.06 -5.75 -7.87
C TRP A 82 13.63 -5.56 -9.32
N ARG A 83 14.62 -5.56 -10.23
CA ARG A 83 14.45 -5.27 -11.66
C ARG A 83 13.66 -3.98 -11.90
N GLY A 84 14.03 -2.91 -11.18
CA GLY A 84 13.42 -1.58 -11.30
C GLY A 84 12.00 -1.45 -10.74
N GLN A 85 11.53 -2.44 -9.96
CA GLN A 85 10.21 -2.40 -9.34
C GLN A 85 10.32 -2.48 -7.82
N ASN A 86 9.51 -1.69 -7.13
CA ASN A 86 9.43 -1.71 -5.68
C ASN A 86 8.56 -2.89 -5.23
N LYS A 87 9.09 -3.75 -4.39
CA LYS A 87 8.45 -5.00 -4.00
C LYS A 87 8.47 -5.19 -2.50
N ILE A 88 7.44 -5.88 -2.03
CA ILE A 88 7.37 -6.38 -0.67
C ILE A 88 6.60 -7.69 -0.66
N LEU A 89 7.13 -8.67 0.07
CA LEU A 89 6.49 -9.97 0.28
C LEU A 89 5.82 -9.98 1.65
N PHE A 90 4.50 -10.18 1.64
CA PHE A 90 3.70 -10.48 2.83
C PHE A 90 3.73 -12.00 3.02
N LYS A 91 4.38 -12.45 4.08
CA LYS A 91 4.67 -13.87 4.33
C LYS A 91 3.51 -14.56 5.03
N THR A 92 3.19 -14.10 6.23
CA THR A 92 2.29 -14.82 7.14
C THR A 92 1.43 -13.86 7.93
N LEU A 93 0.13 -14.12 7.97
CA LEU A 93 -0.84 -13.44 8.81
C LEU A 93 -0.54 -13.73 10.30
N LEU A 94 -0.40 -12.68 11.09
CA LEU A 94 -0.13 -12.78 12.51
C LEU A 94 -1.42 -12.84 13.36
N PRO A 95 -1.31 -13.34 14.61
CA PRO A 95 -2.40 -13.31 15.58
C PRO A 95 -2.92 -11.90 15.87
N SER A 96 -4.14 -11.81 16.39
CA SER A 96 -4.86 -10.55 16.61
C SER A 96 -4.17 -9.56 17.57
N GLY A 97 -3.26 -10.02 18.43
CA GLY A 97 -2.50 -9.16 19.36
C GLY A 97 -1.26 -8.48 18.75
N ALA A 98 -0.87 -8.83 17.51
CA ALA A 98 0.35 -8.30 16.90
C ALA A 98 0.25 -6.78 16.66
N GLN A 99 1.25 -6.05 17.17
CA GLN A 99 1.41 -4.62 16.95
C GLN A 99 2.10 -4.34 15.62
N PRO A 100 1.59 -3.42 14.79
CA PRO A 100 2.27 -3.06 13.55
C PRO A 100 3.46 -2.12 13.78
N GLU A 101 4.51 -2.34 12.99
CA GLU A 101 5.61 -1.38 12.82
C GLU A 101 5.28 -0.39 11.72
N ARG A 102 4.59 -0.86 10.66
CA ARG A 102 4.19 -0.06 9.51
C ARG A 102 2.78 -0.38 9.05
N TYR A 103 2.26 0.46 8.16
CA TYR A 103 0.93 0.39 7.61
C TYR A 103 0.99 0.40 6.09
N LEU A 104 0.26 -0.52 5.44
CA LEU A 104 -0.02 -0.47 4.01
C LEU A 104 -1.16 0.52 3.77
N VAL A 105 -0.87 1.61 3.07
CA VAL A 105 -1.78 2.73 2.85
C VAL A 105 -1.99 2.92 1.36
N ALA A 106 -3.25 2.97 0.92
CA ALA A 106 -3.59 3.46 -0.41
C ALA A 106 -4.15 4.87 -0.31
N THR A 107 -3.71 5.76 -1.19
CA THR A 107 -4.19 7.13 -1.29
C THR A 107 -4.63 7.44 -2.70
N ARG A 108 -5.64 8.31 -2.83
CA ARG A 108 -6.20 8.75 -4.11
C ARG A 108 -6.24 10.27 -4.15
N ALA A 109 -6.02 10.85 -5.33
CA ALA A 109 -6.03 12.29 -5.52
C ALA A 109 -7.34 12.94 -5.03
N ALA A 110 -8.48 12.29 -5.28
CA ALA A 110 -9.79 12.76 -4.82
C ALA A 110 -9.93 12.82 -3.28
N GLY A 111 -9.15 12.03 -2.52
CA GLY A 111 -9.23 11.97 -1.07
C GLY A 111 -8.22 12.85 -0.35
N VAL A 112 -6.97 12.88 -0.82
CA VAL A 112 -5.87 13.58 -0.13
C VAL A 112 -5.15 14.61 -1.00
N GLY A 113 -5.57 14.80 -2.25
CA GLY A 113 -4.81 15.54 -3.24
C GLY A 113 -3.70 14.72 -3.87
N ARG A 114 -3.05 15.31 -4.88
CA ARG A 114 -1.97 14.68 -5.64
C ARG A 114 -0.70 14.64 -4.81
N LEU A 115 -0.08 13.46 -4.68
CA LEU A 115 1.19 13.32 -3.97
C LEU A 115 2.33 13.92 -4.80
N ARG A 116 3.23 14.61 -4.10
CA ARG A 116 4.42 15.28 -4.65
C ARG A 116 5.63 14.34 -4.71
N VAL A 117 5.40 13.07 -5.07
CA VAL A 117 6.44 12.03 -5.00
C VAL A 117 7.66 12.42 -5.83
N GLY A 118 8.82 12.46 -5.18
CA GLY A 118 10.10 12.83 -5.79
C GLY A 118 10.52 14.29 -5.59
N GLU A 119 9.64 15.17 -5.10
CA GLU A 119 10.01 16.53 -4.72
C GLU A 119 10.81 16.56 -3.41
N ALA A 120 11.75 17.49 -3.23
CA ALA A 120 12.48 17.59 -1.97
C ALA A 120 11.52 17.78 -0.78
N GLY A 121 11.68 16.97 0.27
CA GLY A 121 10.84 17.04 1.47
C GLY A 121 9.37 16.68 1.22
N TRP A 122 9.07 15.83 0.23
CA TRP A 122 7.71 15.37 -0.04
C TRP A 122 7.16 14.37 0.99
N SER A 123 8.02 13.72 1.77
CA SER A 123 7.62 12.78 2.83
C SER A 123 8.67 12.70 3.94
N SER A 124 8.28 12.14 5.09
CA SER A 124 9.22 11.69 6.12
C SER A 124 10.04 10.49 5.64
N GLY A 125 11.23 10.28 6.22
CA GLY A 125 12.11 9.14 5.90
C GLY A 125 11.50 7.74 6.08
N ASP A 126 10.44 7.62 6.88
CA ASP A 126 9.75 6.35 7.14
C ASP A 126 8.64 5.99 6.15
N VAL A 127 8.55 6.72 5.03
CA VAL A 127 7.59 6.44 3.95
C VAL A 127 8.31 5.76 2.80
N TRP A 128 7.86 4.56 2.45
CA TRP A 128 8.29 3.85 1.26
C TRP A 128 7.17 3.81 0.22
N VAL A 129 7.47 4.27 -1.00
CA VAL A 129 6.52 4.19 -2.12
C VAL A 129 6.56 2.79 -2.71
N ILE A 130 5.43 2.08 -2.71
CA ILE A 130 5.32 0.78 -3.37
C ILE A 130 4.95 0.97 -4.84
N ALA A 131 3.91 1.74 -5.14
CA ALA A 131 3.49 1.97 -6.51
C ALA A 131 2.75 3.30 -6.64
N VAL A 132 2.84 3.92 -7.82
CA VAL A 132 2.05 5.12 -8.16
C VAL A 132 1.53 4.98 -9.58
N SER A 133 0.22 5.18 -9.74
CA SER A 133 -0.45 5.32 -11.04
C SER A 133 -0.95 6.74 -11.19
N ASP A 134 -0.82 7.30 -12.40
CA ASP A 134 -1.11 8.70 -12.64
C ASP A 134 -1.59 8.90 -14.08
N SER A 135 -2.76 9.50 -14.27
CA SER A 135 -3.30 9.79 -15.61
C SER A 135 -4.45 10.79 -15.54
N GLN A 136 -4.48 11.76 -16.45
CA GLN A 136 -5.62 12.68 -16.65
C GLN A 136 -6.12 13.35 -15.35
N GLY A 137 -5.21 13.83 -14.50
CA GLY A 137 -5.56 14.45 -13.23
C GLY A 137 -5.77 13.45 -12.08
N GLU A 138 -6.09 12.20 -12.38
CA GLU A 138 -6.19 11.13 -11.39
C GLU A 138 -4.83 10.63 -10.92
N GLN A 139 -4.76 10.23 -9.65
CA GLN A 139 -3.58 9.57 -9.08
C GLN A 139 -4.00 8.59 -7.99
N GLU A 140 -3.37 7.42 -7.97
CA GLU A 140 -3.42 6.48 -6.85
C GLU A 140 -1.99 6.12 -6.44
N ALA A 141 -1.70 6.15 -5.14
CA ALA A 141 -0.43 5.72 -4.59
C ALA A 141 -0.66 4.60 -3.56
N LEU A 142 0.23 3.61 -3.57
CA LEU A 142 0.33 2.57 -2.56
C LEU A 142 1.64 2.75 -1.81
N LEU A 143 1.54 2.93 -0.50
CA LEU A 143 2.62 3.33 0.37
C LEU A 143 2.76 2.37 1.54
N LEU A 144 3.97 2.29 2.07
CA LEU A 144 4.24 1.73 3.37
C LEU A 144 4.70 2.87 4.29
N MET A 145 3.99 3.07 5.40
CA MET A 145 4.22 4.20 6.29
C MET A 145 4.39 3.73 7.73
N ALA A 146 5.35 4.28 8.47
CA ALA A 146 5.37 4.13 9.92
C ALA A 146 4.25 4.99 10.56
N ALA A 147 3.92 4.68 11.81
CA ALA A 147 3.09 5.57 12.63
C ALA A 147 3.71 6.97 12.62
N HIS A 148 2.87 8.00 12.50
CA HIS A 148 3.26 9.40 12.49
C HIS A 148 4.11 9.87 11.30
N GLY A 149 4.42 8.97 10.35
CA GLY A 149 4.99 9.33 9.07
C GLY A 149 4.05 10.26 8.30
N TRP A 150 4.62 11.14 7.48
CA TRP A 150 3.87 12.16 6.77
C TRP A 150 4.19 12.20 5.28
N ILE A 151 3.22 12.66 4.50
CA ILE A 151 3.31 12.89 3.06
C ILE A 151 2.80 14.28 2.71
N ARG A 152 3.41 14.93 1.73
CA ARG A 152 2.95 16.18 1.13
C ARG A 152 2.19 15.91 -0.14
N THR A 153 1.11 16.65 -0.27
CA THR A 153 0.17 16.59 -1.38
C THR A 153 -0.04 17.98 -1.96
N SER A 154 -0.89 18.09 -2.98
CA SER A 154 -1.36 19.37 -3.50
C SER A 154 -2.27 20.14 -2.52
N VAL A 155 -2.84 19.46 -1.51
CA VAL A 155 -3.81 20.05 -0.55
C VAL A 155 -3.16 20.36 0.80
N GLY A 156 -2.02 19.75 1.10
CA GLY A 156 -1.26 20.00 2.32
C GLY A 156 -0.45 18.80 2.77
N THR A 157 -0.07 18.78 4.04
CA THR A 157 0.68 17.67 4.64
C THR A 157 -0.29 16.76 5.38
N TYR A 158 -0.26 15.46 5.07
CA TYR A 158 -1.02 14.45 5.78
C TYR A 158 -0.11 13.63 6.66
N ARG A 159 -0.51 13.39 7.91
CA ARG A 159 0.19 12.54 8.86
C ARG A 159 -0.62 11.27 9.13
N LEU A 160 0.04 10.12 9.17
CA LEU A 160 -0.62 8.88 9.54
C LEU A 160 -0.73 8.78 11.07
N VAL A 161 -1.95 8.84 11.59
CA VAL A 161 -2.22 8.80 13.04
C VAL A 161 -2.92 7.48 13.39
N PRO A 162 -2.25 6.58 14.16
CA PRO A 162 -2.92 5.42 14.75
C PRO A 162 -4.04 5.86 15.69
N LEU A 163 -5.16 5.14 15.65
CA LEU A 163 -6.26 5.41 16.58
C LEU A 163 -5.87 4.94 17.98
N GLU A 164 -6.13 5.78 18.97
CA GLU A 164 -5.89 5.45 20.38
C GLU A 164 -6.50 4.10 20.75
N ARG A 165 -5.72 3.29 21.49
CA ARG A 165 -6.10 1.93 21.93
C ARG A 165 -6.42 0.94 20.80
N ARG A 166 -6.32 1.34 19.53
CA ARG A 166 -6.55 0.50 18.34
C ARG A 166 -5.44 0.71 17.31
N PRO A 167 -4.19 0.33 17.64
CA PRO A 167 -3.02 0.52 16.77
C PRO A 167 -3.09 -0.24 15.44
N ARG A 168 -4.05 -1.16 15.26
CA ARG A 168 -4.34 -1.79 13.96
C ARG A 168 -5.31 -0.97 13.09
N ARG A 169 -5.61 0.26 13.50
CA ARG A 169 -6.37 1.25 12.74
C ARG A 169 -5.59 2.54 12.78
N ALA A 170 -5.42 3.17 11.63
CA ALA A 170 -4.82 4.48 11.52
C ALA A 170 -5.53 5.24 10.40
N ARG A 171 -5.44 6.57 10.43
CA ARG A 171 -5.99 7.45 9.40
C ARG A 171 -4.98 8.51 9.01
N LEU A 172 -5.06 8.95 7.76
CA LEU A 172 -4.34 10.14 7.32
C LEU A 172 -5.12 11.36 7.80
N GLU A 173 -4.46 12.21 8.57
CA GLU A 173 -5.00 13.47 9.05
C GLU A 173 -4.25 14.62 8.37
N LEU A 174 -4.98 15.57 7.80
CA LEU A 174 -4.40 16.80 7.29
C LEU A 174 -3.88 17.58 8.50
N THR A 175 -2.58 17.83 8.58
CA THR A 175 -2.05 18.72 9.61
C THR A 175 -2.43 20.15 9.24
N SER A 176 -3.19 20.80 10.12
CA SER A 176 -3.47 22.24 10.05
C SER A 176 -2.14 22.98 9.88
N GLY A 177 -1.92 23.54 8.70
CA GLY A 177 -0.64 24.14 8.35
C GLY A 177 -0.38 25.40 9.16
N GLU A 178 0.89 25.60 9.56
CA GLU A 178 1.45 26.95 9.55
C GLU A 178 1.17 27.55 8.16
N VAL A 179 0.35 28.59 8.16
CA VAL A 179 0.17 29.47 7.02
C VAL A 179 1.53 30.10 6.77
N ARG A 180 2.24 29.68 5.72
CA ARG A 180 3.26 30.54 5.13
C ARG A 180 2.52 31.72 4.51
N GLN A 181 2.52 32.84 5.23
CA GLN A 181 2.17 34.13 4.66
C GLN A 181 3.16 34.49 3.53
N PRO A 182 2.70 35.22 2.51
CA PRO A 182 3.46 35.52 1.30
C PRO A 182 4.76 36.28 1.56
#